data_AF-A0A2N2Y975-F1
#
_entry.id   AF-A0A2N2Y975-F1
#
_cell.length_a   1.000
_cell.length_b   1.000
_cell.length_c   1.000
_cell.angle_alpha   90.00
_cell.angle_beta   90.00
_cell.angle_gamma   90.00
#
_symmetry.space_group_name_H-M   'P 1'
#
loop_
_entity.id
_entity.type
_entity.pdbx_description
1 polymer ?
#
loop_
_entity_poly.entity_id
_entity_poly.type
_entity_poly.pdbx_seq_one_letter_code
_entity_poly.pdbx_strand_id
1 'polypeptide(L)' 'MKILGLILTLSGAIALILDILDAFRNIGFGFSPWVLIILGIVFFFADIGLLKQQKDTGVNPS' A
#
# COMPACT_ATOMS: atom_id res chain seq x y z
N MET A 1 -10.71 -13.05 8.23
CA MET A 1 -10.46 -11.70 7.67
C MET A 1 -10.16 -10.65 8.75
N LYS A 2 -9.36 -10.96 9.77
CA LYS A 2 -8.96 -9.99 10.80
C LYS A 2 -7.45 -9.75 10.75
N ILE A 3 -6.70 -10.84 10.66
CA ILE A 3 -5.24 -10.82 10.61
C ILE A 3 -4.68 -10.39 9.25
N LEU A 4 -5.29 -10.82 8.13
CA LEU A 4 -4.78 -10.50 6.78
C LEU A 4 -4.86 -8.99 6.48
N GLY A 5 -5.96 -8.34 6.87
CA GLY A 5 -6.06 -6.89 6.74
C GLY A 5 -5.14 -6.14 7.70
N LEU A 6 -4.95 -6.64 8.93
CA LEU A 6 -3.98 -6.08 9.87
C LEU A 6 -2.55 -6.11 9.33
N ILE A 7 -2.13 -7.23 8.74
CA ILE A 7 -0.78 -7.39 8.20
C ILE A 7 -0.58 -6.53 6.95
N LEU A 8 -1.60 -6.45 6.07
CA LEU A 8 -1.55 -5.56 4.90
C LEU A 8 -1.41 -4.10 5.31
N THR A 9 -2.27 -3.63 6.22
CA THR A 9 -2.22 -2.23 6.69
C THR A 9 -0.91 -1.91 7.40
N LEU A 10 -0.39 -2.83 8.21
CA LEU A 10 0.86 -2.62 8.93
C LEU A 10 2.06 -2.61 7.95
N SER A 11 2.11 -3.56 7.02
CA SER A 11 3.16 -3.63 6.00
C SER A 11 3.10 -2.44 5.03
N GLY A 12 1.91 -2.01 4.63
CA GLY A 12 1.69 -0.86 3.75
C GLY A 12 2.09 0.46 4.42
N ALA A 13 1.76 0.63 5.71
CA ALA A 13 2.18 1.78 6.49
C ALA A 13 3.71 1.85 6.65
N ILE A 14 4.36 0.71 6.94
CA ILE A 14 5.83 0.64 7.05
C ILE A 14 6.48 0.93 5.69
N ALA A 15 5.97 0.35 4.60
CA ALA A 15 6.48 0.58 3.26
C ALA A 15 6.39 2.06 2.86
N LEU A 16 5.27 2.73 3.16
CA LEU A 16 5.09 4.18 2.93
C LEU A 16 6.13 5.01 3.69
N ILE A 17 6.37 4.70 4.96
CA ILE A 17 7.33 5.44 5.79
C ILE A 17 8.75 5.24 5.26
N LEU A 18 9.13 4.00 4.91
CA LEU A 18 10.45 3.70 4.37
C LEU A 18 10.68 4.35 2.99
N ASP A 19 9.65 4.38 2.14
CA ASP A 19 9.70 5.01 0.82
C ASP A 19 9.89 6.53 0.91
N ILE A 20 9.12 7.19 1.77
CA ILE A 20 9.26 8.63 2.05
C ILE A 20 10.63 8.91 2.68
N LEU A 21 11.07 8.10 3.63
CA LEU A 21 12.36 8.30 4.29
C LEU A 21 13.54 8.09 3.33
N ASP A 22 13.44 7.14 2.40
CA ASP A 22 14.43 6.91 1.34
C ASP A 22 14.48 8.09 0.36
N ALA A 23 13.33 8.65 0.00
CA ALA A 23 13.26 9.88 -0.80
C ALA A 23 13.94 11.09 -0.13
N PHE A 24 13.71 11.29 1.17
CA PHE A 24 14.35 12.37 1.94
C PHE A 24 15.83 12.13 2.19
N ARG A 25 16.24 10.87 2.34
CA ARG A 25 17.66 10.48 2.44
C ARG A 25 18.42 10.78 1.15
N ASN A 26 17.70 10.97 0.06
CA ASN A 26 18.27 11.14 -1.26
C ASN A 26 18.05 12.53 -1.88
N ILE A 27 18.49 13.59 -1.17
CA ILE A 27 18.54 14.99 -1.67
C ILE A 27 19.53 15.16 -2.86
N GLY A 28 20.01 14.06 -3.46
CA GLY A 28 20.87 14.06 -4.65
C GLY A 28 20.29 13.33 -5.87
N PHE A 29 19.13 12.67 -5.81
CA PHE A 29 18.61 11.95 -6.97
C PHE A 29 17.46 12.71 -7.63
N GLY A 30 17.55 12.86 -8.95
CA GLY A 30 16.62 13.56 -9.83
C GLY A 30 15.21 12.94 -9.93
N PHE A 31 14.72 12.29 -8.88
CA PHE A 31 13.31 11.96 -8.76
C PHE A 31 12.56 13.20 -8.30
N SER A 32 11.63 13.64 -9.16
CA SER A 32 10.79 14.77 -8.85
C SER A 32 9.86 14.44 -7.67
N PRO A 33 9.66 15.34 -6.70
CA PRO A 33 8.77 15.14 -5.56
C PRO A 33 7.36 14.65 -5.95
N TRP A 34 6.93 14.98 -7.16
CA TRP A 34 5.67 14.56 -7.76
C TRP A 34 5.53 13.05 -7.94
N VAL A 35 6.63 12.33 -8.21
CA VAL A 35 6.62 10.89 -8.43
C VAL A 35 6.24 10.16 -7.14
N LEU A 36 6.80 10.58 -6.01
CA LEU A 36 6.52 10.01 -4.68
C LEU A 36 5.06 10.22 -4.27
N ILE A 37 4.52 11.40 -4.56
CA ILE A 37 3.12 11.72 -4.28
C ILE A 37 2.18 10.81 -5.08
N ILE A 38 2.44 10.63 -6.39
CA ILE A 38 1.60 9.78 -7.25
C ILE A 38 1.75 8.30 -6.88
N LEU A 39 2.97 7.84 -6.59
CA LEU A 39 3.26 6.47 -6.17
C LEU A 39 2.54 6.14 -4.86
N GLY A 40 2.62 7.02 -3.86
CA GLY A 40 1.91 6.87 -2.59
C GLY A 40 0.40 6.81 -2.76
N ILE A 41 -0.19 7.66 -3.61
CA ILE A 41 -1.62 7.66 -3.91
C ILE A 41 -2.05 6.33 -4.56
N VAL A 42 -1.38 5.90 -5.65
CA VAL A 42 -1.73 4.66 -6.37
C VAL A 42 -1.60 3.43 -5.47
N PHE A 43 -0.52 3.35 -4.69
CA PHE A 43 -0.29 2.25 -3.75
C PHE A 43 -1.37 2.17 -2.67
N PHE A 44 -1.80 3.32 -2.12
CA PHE A 44 -2.85 3.38 -1.11
C PHE A 44 -4.21 2.88 -1.64
N PHE A 45 -4.56 3.25 -2.87
CA PHE A 45 -5.79 2.76 -3.52
C PHE A 45 -5.72 1.27 -3.85
N ALA A 46 -4.56 0.76 -4.25
CA ALA A 46 -4.36 -0.67 -4.50
C ALA A 46 -4.48 -1.51 -3.21
N ASP A 47 -3.90 -1.03 -2.10
CA ASP A 47 -3.95 -1.68 -0.79
C ASP A 47 -5.40 -1.80 -0.26
N ILE A 48 -6.15 -0.70 -0.33
CA ILE A 48 -7.57 -0.66 0.06
C ILE A 48 -8.42 -1.56 -0.85
N GLY A 49 -8.08 -1.67 -2.14
CA GLY A 49 -8.76 -2.54 -3.10
C GLY A 49 -8.63 -4.03 -2.76
N LEU A 50 -7.49 -4.45 -2.21
CA LEU A 50 -7.20 -5.85 -1.92
C LEU A 50 -8.01 -6.41 -0.73
N LEU A 51 -8.42 -5.55 0.21
CA LEU A 51 -9.31 -5.91 1.32
C LEU A 51 -10.73 -6.26 0.86
N LYS A 52 -11.12 -5.84 -0.35
CA LYS A 52 -12.47 -6.03 -0.88
C LYS A 52 -12.70 -7.40 -1.54
N GLN A 53 -11.64 -8.06 -2.03
CA GLN A 53 -11.77 -9.33 -2.76
C GLN A 53 -11.93 -10.58 -1.89
N GLN A 54 -11.67 -10.51 -0.58
CA GLN A 54 -11.79 -11.68 0.30
C GLN A 54 -13.23 -11.98 0.75
N LYS A 55 -14.21 -11.11 0.44
CA LYS A 55 -15.59 -11.27 0.91
C LYS A 55 -16.49 -12.06 -0.05
N ASP A 56 -16.10 -12.24 -1.32
CA ASP A 56 -16.96 -12.84 -2.34
C ASP A 56 -16.61 -14.27 -2.75
N THR A 57 -15.57 -14.88 -2.17
CA THR A 57 -15.44 -16.35 -2.22
C THR A 57 -16.28 -16.99 -1.12
N GLY A 58 -17.55 -16.59 -1.08
CA GLY A 58 -18.58 -17.33 -0.39
C GLY A 58 -18.76 -18.66 -1.11
N VAL A 59 -18.35 -19.72 -0.43
CA VAL A 59 -18.93 -21.07 -0.51
C VAL A 59 -20.29 -21.06 -1.23
N ASN A 60 -20.37 -21.69 -2.42
CA ASN A 60 -21.61 -22.26 -2.93
C ASN A 60 -21.56 -23.78 -2.76
N PRO A 61 -22.26 -24.35 -1.78
CA PRO A 61 -22.57 -25.75 -1.72
C PRO A 61 -24.01 -25.94 -2.24
N SER A 62 -24.14 -26.36 -3.50
CA SER A 62 -25.36 -26.97 -4.03
C SER A 62 -25.00 -28.19 -4.86
#